data_AF-A0A8J1UPI9-F1
#
_entry.id   AF-A0A8J1UPI9-F1
#
_cell.length_a   1.000
_cell.length_b   1.000
_cell.length_c   1.000
_cell.angle_alpha   90.00
_cell.angle_beta   90.00
_cell.angle_gamma   90.00
#
_symmetry.space_group_name_H-M   'P 1'
#
loop_
_entity.id
_entity.type
_entity.pdbx_description
1 polymer ?
#
loop_
_entity_poly.entity_id
_entity_poly.type
_entity_poly.pdbx_seq_one_letter_code
_entity_poly.pdbx_strand_id
1 'polypeptide(L)'
;VQLTKGETPQQNKGTLVRLRMSDKLTGNDWFARLSKINGNEITIQVQPAADAVVGKYKLFIETINNEGSYFRFKNREELVILFNPWCEADQCFVPDEAERQEYILNETGRIWIGSSKNNRGRPWLFGQVRLY
;
A
#
# COMPACT_ATOMS: atom_id res chain seq x y z
N VAL A 1 12.75 -9.02 4.51
CA VAL A 1 12.41 -7.72 3.85
C VAL A 1 12.10 -6.71 4.94
N GLN A 2 12.58 -5.48 4.85
CA GLN A 2 12.26 -4.43 5.82
C GLN A 2 11.66 -3.22 5.10
N LEU A 3 10.59 -2.66 5.68
CA LEU A 3 9.91 -1.46 5.21
C LEU A 3 9.94 -0.42 6.32
N THR A 4 10.25 0.83 5.97
CA THR A 4 10.29 1.94 6.94
C THR A 4 9.58 3.17 6.40
N LYS A 5 8.74 3.79 7.23
CA LYS A 5 8.05 5.05 6.94
C LYS A 5 8.47 6.14 7.92
N GLY A 6 8.69 7.35 7.41
CA GLY A 6 9.10 8.51 8.21
C GLY A 6 10.59 8.54 8.55
N GLU A 7 10.97 9.51 9.38
CA GLU A 7 12.37 9.75 9.79
C GLU A 7 12.80 8.86 10.97
N THR A 8 11.88 8.61 11.90
CA THR A 8 12.10 7.83 13.13
C THR A 8 11.17 6.61 13.19
N PRO A 9 11.37 5.61 12.31
CA PRO A 9 10.49 4.45 12.20
C PRO A 9 10.57 3.56 13.45
N GLN A 10 9.41 3.13 13.97
CA GLN A 10 9.28 2.32 15.18
C GLN A 10 8.31 1.16 14.95
N GLN A 11 8.66 -0.02 15.47
CA GLN A 11 7.87 -1.24 15.22
C GLN A 11 6.52 -1.21 15.94
N ASN A 12 6.48 -0.75 17.20
CA ASN A 12 5.25 -0.57 17.98
C ASN A 12 4.33 0.55 17.46
N LYS A 13 4.78 1.34 16.47
CA LYS A 13 3.98 2.37 15.78
C LYS A 13 3.60 1.93 14.36
N GLY A 14 3.95 0.72 13.93
CA GLY A 14 3.70 0.23 12.57
C GLY A 14 4.52 0.93 11.47
N THR A 15 5.47 1.80 11.82
CA THR A 15 6.30 2.56 10.85
C THR A 15 7.64 1.87 10.54
N LEU A 16 7.98 0.82 11.27
CA LEU A 16 9.07 -0.12 10.96
C LEU A 16 8.49 -1.54 10.89
N VAL A 17 8.56 -2.15 9.71
CA VAL A 17 8.08 -3.53 9.49
C VAL A 17 9.26 -4.40 9.05
N ARG A 18 9.49 -5.51 9.77
CA ARG A 18 10.49 -6.53 9.42
C ARG A 18 9.80 -7.84 9.11
N LEU A 19 9.74 -8.16 7.83
CA LEU A 19 9.15 -9.38 7.30
C LEU A 19 10.20 -10.48 7.21
N ARG A 20 9.97 -11.56 7.95
CA ARG A 20 10.64 -12.85 7.74
C ARG A 20 9.84 -13.66 6.71
N MET A 21 10.55 -14.46 5.91
CA MET A 21 9.88 -15.35 4.96
C MET A 21 9.09 -16.40 5.73
N SER A 22 7.80 -16.54 5.41
CA SER A 22 6.89 -17.51 6.00
C SER A 22 5.99 -18.07 4.89
N ASP A 23 5.63 -19.35 4.98
CA ASP A 23 4.65 -19.96 4.08
C ASP A 23 3.21 -19.81 4.59
N LYS A 24 3.04 -19.35 5.84
CA LYS A 24 1.73 -19.20 6.48
C LYS A 24 1.41 -17.73 6.68
N LEU A 25 0.32 -17.29 6.07
CA LEU A 25 -0.33 -16.01 6.38
C LEU A 25 -1.11 -16.19 7.68
N THR A 26 -0.84 -15.35 8.67
CA THR A 26 -1.57 -15.29 9.94
C THR A 26 -2.48 -14.07 9.96
N GLY A 27 -3.78 -14.30 9.73
CA GLY A 27 -4.78 -13.25 9.80
C GLY A 27 -4.54 -12.11 8.81
N ASN A 28 -4.68 -10.88 9.29
CA ASN A 28 -4.54 -9.65 8.50
C ASN A 28 -3.19 -8.95 8.72
N ASP A 29 -2.14 -9.70 9.10
CA ASP A 29 -0.82 -9.14 9.38
C ASP A 29 0.05 -9.05 8.12
N TRP A 30 1.11 -8.27 8.22
CA TRP A 30 2.17 -8.17 7.23
C TRP A 30 2.77 -9.54 6.94
N PHE A 31 2.88 -9.86 5.65
CA PHE A 31 3.32 -11.17 5.20
C PHE A 31 4.32 -11.10 4.04
N ALA A 32 5.29 -12.00 4.05
CA ALA A 32 6.17 -12.23 2.90
C ALA A 32 6.43 -13.73 2.72
N ARG A 33 6.32 -14.21 1.49
CA ARG A 33 6.68 -15.58 1.12
C ARG A 33 7.61 -15.62 -0.07
N LEU A 34 8.47 -16.63 -0.07
CA LEU A 34 9.25 -16.98 -1.24
C LEU A 34 8.32 -17.62 -2.28
N SER A 35 8.17 -16.99 -3.44
CA SER A 35 7.26 -17.46 -4.48
C SER A 35 7.97 -18.24 -5.58
N LYS A 36 9.20 -17.85 -5.94
CA LYS A 36 9.94 -18.47 -7.04
C LYS A 36 11.44 -18.28 -6.87
N ILE A 37 12.22 -19.26 -7.32
CA ILE A 37 13.67 -19.17 -7.46
C ILE A 37 14.02 -19.56 -8.90
N ASN A 38 14.71 -18.67 -9.63
CA ASN A 38 15.19 -18.91 -10.99
C ASN A 38 16.69 -18.60 -11.05
N GLY A 39 17.53 -19.60 -10.79
CA GLY A 39 18.99 -19.39 -10.74
C GLY A 39 19.36 -18.36 -9.68
N ASN A 40 19.87 -17.21 -10.12
CA ASN A 40 20.29 -16.12 -9.23
C ASN A 40 19.17 -15.09 -8.95
N GLU A 41 17.95 -15.34 -9.42
CA GLU A 41 16.79 -14.48 -9.17
C GLU A 41 15.84 -15.13 -8.16
N ILE A 42 15.38 -14.32 -7.21
CA ILE A 42 14.40 -14.72 -6.20
C ILE A 42 13.19 -13.80 -6.30
N THR A 43 12.00 -14.38 -6.43
CA THR A 43 10.73 -13.66 -6.38
C THR A 43 10.11 -13.82 -5.00
N ILE A 44 9.88 -12.69 -4.32
CA ILE A 44 9.21 -12.63 -3.01
C ILE A 44 7.84 -11.99 -3.23
N GLN A 45 6.80 -12.64 -2.75
CA GLN A 45 5.48 -12.03 -2.65
C GLN A 45 5.37 -11.37 -1.28
N VAL A 46 4.95 -10.10 -1.27
CA VAL A 46 4.76 -9.30 -0.06
C VAL A 46 3.30 -8.85 -0.03
N GLN A 47 2.66 -9.02 1.12
CA GLN A 47 1.31 -8.55 1.38
C GLN A 47 1.34 -7.61 2.60
N PRO A 48 0.91 -6.35 2.46
CA PRO A 48 0.72 -5.47 3.59
C PRO A 48 -0.48 -5.92 4.44
N ALA A 49 -0.44 -5.62 5.74
CA ALA A 49 -1.62 -5.68 6.59
C ALA A 49 -2.68 -4.70 6.08
N ALA A 50 -3.99 -5.02 6.19
CA ALA A 50 -5.02 -4.08 5.70
C ALA A 50 -5.11 -2.79 6.54
N ASP A 51 -4.52 -2.76 7.73
CA ASP A 51 -4.37 -1.56 8.57
C ASP A 51 -2.97 -0.92 8.46
N ALA A 52 -2.16 -1.32 7.47
CA ALA A 52 -0.85 -0.74 7.22
C ALA A 52 -0.93 0.78 7.06
N VAL A 53 -0.01 1.51 7.69
CA VAL A 53 0.01 2.97 7.65
C VAL A 53 0.20 3.46 6.21
N VAL A 54 -0.70 4.29 5.70
CA VAL A 54 -0.62 4.84 4.34
C VAL A 54 0.60 5.76 4.15
N GLY A 55 1.24 5.65 3.00
CA GLY A 55 2.27 6.58 2.52
C GLY A 55 3.47 5.90 1.87
N LYS A 56 4.55 6.67 1.74
CA LYS A 56 5.81 6.22 1.15
C LYS A 56 6.66 5.44 2.15
N TYR A 57 7.15 4.29 1.71
CA TYR A 57 8.04 3.40 2.46
C TYR A 57 9.36 3.25 1.73
N LYS A 58 10.45 3.34 2.49
CA LYS A 58 11.76 2.90 2.04
C LYS A 58 11.81 1.37 2.18
N LEU A 59 12.14 0.69 1.09
CA LEU A 59 12.31 -0.76 1.04
C LEU A 59 13.77 -1.14 1.23
N PHE A 60 14.02 -2.12 2.09
CA PHE A 60 15.32 -2.74 2.29
C PHE A 60 15.23 -4.26 2.15
N ILE A 61 16.25 -4.84 1.51
CA ILE A 61 16.47 -6.28 1.48
C ILE A 61 17.60 -6.57 2.45
N GLU A 62 17.32 -7.43 3.43
CA GLU A 62 18.25 -7.83 4.47
C GLU A 62 18.57 -9.31 4.26
N THR A 63 19.85 -9.64 4.15
CA THR A 63 20.35 -11.02 3.95
C THR A 63 21.42 -11.34 4.98
N ILE A 64 21.52 -12.61 5.34
CA ILE A 64 22.54 -13.15 6.24
C ILE A 64 23.18 -14.32 5.50
N ASN A 65 24.51 -14.33 5.39
CA ASN A 65 25.24 -15.47 4.82
C ASN A 65 25.45 -16.58 5.88
N ASN A 66 25.96 -17.73 5.46
CA ASN A 66 26.19 -18.88 6.37
C ASN A 66 27.23 -18.59 7.47
N GLU A 67 28.08 -17.57 7.29
CA GLU A 67 29.10 -17.13 8.25
C GLU A 67 28.54 -16.09 9.24
N GLY A 68 27.26 -15.72 9.13
CA GLY A 68 26.60 -14.73 9.98
C GLY A 68 26.84 -13.28 9.55
N SER A 69 27.50 -13.03 8.42
CA SER A 69 27.65 -11.69 7.85
C SER A 69 26.31 -11.15 7.37
N TYR A 70 25.98 -9.95 7.82
CA TYR A 70 24.72 -9.28 7.55
C TYR A 70 24.88 -8.23 6.45
N PHE A 71 24.04 -8.30 5.42
CA PHE A 71 23.98 -7.33 4.33
C PHE A 71 22.62 -6.68 4.28
N ARG A 72 22.61 -5.37 4.01
CA ARG A 72 21.39 -4.59 3.85
C ARG A 72 21.48 -3.73 2.60
N PHE A 73 20.60 -4.00 1.66
CA PHE A 73 20.45 -3.23 0.43
C PHE A 73 19.21 -2.34 0.51
N LYS A 74 19.34 -1.07 0.14
CA LYS A 74 18.21 -0.14 0.04
C LYS A 74 17.76 -0.04 -1.41
N ASN A 75 16.48 -0.27 -1.66
CA ASN A 75 15.90 -0.02 -2.97
C ASN A 75 15.96 1.48 -3.31
N ARG A 76 16.19 1.82 -4.58
CA ARG A 76 16.24 3.22 -5.03
C ARG A 76 14.87 3.88 -4.93
N GLU A 77 13.86 3.17 -5.42
CA GLU A 77 12.47 3.63 -5.41
C GLU A 77 11.80 3.38 -4.06
N GLU A 78 10.90 4.28 -3.69
CA GLU A 78 10.01 4.12 -2.55
C GLU A 78 8.76 3.33 -2.98
N LEU A 79 8.25 2.50 -2.08
CA LEU A 79 6.96 1.85 -2.25
C LEU A 79 5.87 2.74 -1.67
N VAL A 80 4.80 2.98 -2.41
CA VAL A 80 3.63 3.71 -1.94
C VAL A 80 2.56 2.71 -1.55
N ILE A 81 2.13 2.76 -0.29
CA ILE A 81 0.97 1.99 0.20
C ILE A 81 -0.17 2.97 0.40
N LEU A 82 -1.32 2.65 -0.18
CA LEU A 82 -2.56 3.41 -0.07
C LEU A 82 -3.61 2.57 0.66
N PHE A 83 -4.70 3.22 1.04
CA PHE A 83 -5.94 2.54 1.42
C PHE A 83 -6.40 1.62 0.29
N ASN A 84 -7.04 0.50 0.64
CA ASN A 84 -7.48 -0.51 -0.32
C ASN A 84 -9.00 -0.78 -0.22
N PRO A 85 -9.83 -0.04 -0.98
CA PRO A 85 -11.28 -0.25 -1.03
C PRO A 85 -11.74 -1.61 -1.56
N TRP A 86 -10.85 -2.43 -2.14
CA TRP A 86 -11.13 -3.80 -2.60
C TRP A 86 -10.88 -4.87 -1.54
N CYS A 87 -10.24 -4.52 -0.42
CA CYS A 87 -9.92 -5.47 0.65
C CYS A 87 -11.00 -5.43 1.72
N GLU A 88 -11.71 -6.54 1.93
CA GLU A 88 -12.77 -6.67 2.95
C GLU A 88 -12.30 -6.36 4.39
N ALA A 89 -11.01 -6.56 4.65
CA ALA A 89 -10.42 -6.28 5.96
C ALA A 89 -9.93 -4.83 6.13
N ASP A 90 -9.94 -4.02 5.06
CA ASP A 90 -9.59 -2.60 5.13
C ASP A 90 -10.78 -1.78 5.63
N GLN A 91 -10.50 -0.76 6.45
CA GLN A 91 -11.52 0.14 6.99
C GLN A 91 -12.28 0.91 5.90
N CYS A 92 -11.70 1.08 4.71
CA CYS A 92 -12.33 1.77 3.59
C CYS A 92 -12.95 0.81 2.56
N PHE A 93 -13.20 -0.45 2.92
CA PHE A 93 -13.82 -1.42 2.01
C PHE A 93 -15.15 -0.90 1.45
N VAL A 94 -15.30 -0.97 0.14
CA VAL A 94 -16.55 -0.65 -0.56
C VAL A 94 -16.92 -1.92 -1.33
N PRO A 95 -18.02 -2.63 -1.00
CA PRO A 95 -18.32 -3.94 -1.59
C PRO A 95 -18.75 -3.84 -3.05
N ASP A 96 -19.46 -2.78 -3.41
CA ASP A 96 -20.00 -2.58 -4.76
C ASP A 96 -18.94 -2.04 -5.73
N GLU A 97 -18.84 -2.65 -6.90
CA GLU A 97 -17.84 -2.25 -7.90
C GLU A 97 -18.19 -0.89 -8.53
N ALA A 98 -19.46 -0.60 -8.78
CA ALA A 98 -19.85 0.68 -9.37
C ALA A 98 -19.58 1.84 -8.40
N GLU A 99 -19.79 1.63 -7.09
CA GLU A 99 -19.40 2.59 -6.05
C GLU A 99 -17.89 2.78 -5.97
N ARG A 100 -17.09 1.71 -6.08
CA ARG A 100 -15.61 1.85 -6.18
C ARG A 100 -15.21 2.67 -7.39
N GLN A 101 -15.84 2.44 -8.54
CA GLN A 101 -15.57 3.21 -9.75
C GLN A 101 -15.94 4.69 -9.56
N GLU A 102 -17.08 5.00 -8.95
CA GLU A 102 -17.54 6.39 -8.76
C GLU A 102 -16.77 7.14 -7.66
N TYR A 103 -16.56 6.53 -6.49
CA TYR A 103 -16.03 7.22 -5.32
C TYR A 103 -14.51 7.20 -5.22
N ILE A 104 -13.85 6.25 -5.88
CA ILE A 104 -12.39 6.07 -5.78
C ILE A 104 -11.71 6.44 -7.09
N LEU A 105 -12.18 5.88 -8.22
CA LEU A 105 -11.47 5.96 -9.50
C LEU A 105 -11.95 7.08 -10.42
N ASN A 106 -13.18 7.57 -10.27
CA ASN A 106 -13.69 8.65 -11.11
C ASN A 106 -12.94 9.96 -10.78
N GLU A 107 -12.20 10.49 -11.76
CA GLU A 107 -11.45 11.73 -11.61
C GLU A 107 -12.30 12.98 -11.89
N THR A 108 -13.57 12.81 -12.23
CA THR A 108 -14.46 13.91 -12.59
C THR A 108 -15.78 13.82 -11.84
N GLY A 109 -16.37 14.96 -11.55
CA GLY A 109 -17.65 14.98 -10.84
C GLY A 109 -18.39 16.29 -11.00
N ARG A 110 -19.41 16.46 -10.18
CA ARG A 110 -20.20 17.68 -10.12
C ARG A 110 -20.32 18.18 -8.70
N ILE A 111 -20.09 19.46 -8.51
CA ILE A 111 -20.38 20.16 -7.25
C ILE A 111 -21.71 20.89 -7.45
N TRP A 112 -22.71 20.53 -6.64
CA TRP A 112 -24.01 21.20 -6.66
C TRP A 112 -23.90 22.58 -6.00
N ILE A 113 -24.35 23.61 -6.73
CA ILE A 113 -24.34 25.01 -6.28
C ILE A 113 -25.71 25.65 -6.49
N GLY A 114 -25.96 26.79 -5.83
CA GLY A 114 -27.21 27.55 -5.92
C GLY A 114 -28.08 27.38 -4.69
N SER A 115 -29.39 27.54 -4.87
CA SER A 115 -30.39 27.35 -3.80
C SER A 115 -31.14 26.04 -4.02
N SER A 116 -31.89 25.57 -3.02
CA SER A 116 -32.72 24.36 -3.16
C SER A 116 -33.71 24.42 -4.33
N LYS A 117 -34.23 25.61 -4.65
CA LYS A 117 -35.19 25.82 -5.75
C LYS A 117 -34.54 26.14 -7.10
N ASN A 118 -33.24 26.43 -7.10
CA ASN A 118 -32.49 26.78 -8.30
C ASN A 118 -31.04 26.35 -8.10
N ASN A 119 -30.79 25.05 -8.30
CA ASN A 119 -29.47 24.46 -8.23
C ASN A 119 -28.97 24.03 -9.62
N ARG A 120 -27.66 23.88 -9.74
CA ARG A 120 -27.01 23.29 -10.90
C ARG A 120 -25.74 22.56 -10.50
N GLY A 121 -25.40 21.50 -11.23
CA GLY A 121 -24.12 20.82 -11.08
C GLY A 121 -23.04 21.55 -11.86
N ARG A 122 -22.01 22.06 -11.16
CA ARG A 122 -20.80 22.59 -11.79
C ARG A 122 -19.81 21.43 -11.99
N PRO A 123 -19.35 21.16 -13.22
CA PRO A 123 -18.31 20.15 -13.46
C PRO A 123 -17.04 20.45 -12.66
N TRP A 124 -16.38 19.40 -12.17
CA TRP A 124 -15.13 19.50 -11.44
C TRP A 124 -14.20 18.36 -11.84
N LEU A 125 -12.92 18.67 -12.04
CA LEU A 125 -11.86 17.69 -12.25
C LEU A 125 -11.13 17.52 -10.91
N PHE A 126 -11.24 16.33 -10.32
CA PHE A 126 -10.52 15.96 -9.09
C PHE A 126 -9.04 15.70 -9.37
N GLY A 127 -8.72 14.98 -10.45
CA GLY A 127 -7.35 14.81 -10.97
C GLY A 127 -6.40 14.07 -10.02
N GLN A 128 -6.90 13.11 -9.25
CA GLN A 128 -6.16 12.43 -8.18
C GLN A 128 -5.07 11.45 -8.67
N VAL A 129 -5.10 10.98 -9.94
CA VAL A 129 -4.15 9.99 -10.47
C VAL A 129 -3.21 10.58 -11.54
N ARG A 130 -3.48 11.80 -12.02
CA ARG A 130 -2.69 12.38 -13.11
C ARG A 130 -1.29 12.80 -12.68
N LEU A 131 -0.29 12.26 -13.40
CA LEU A 131 1.05 12.83 -13.48
C LEU A 131 1.03 13.81 -14.66
N TYR A 132 1.27 15.10 -14.40
CA TYR A 132 1.45 16.11 -15.44
C TYR A 132 2.89 16.14 -15.95
#